data_AF-A0A3L7ULZ2-F1
#
_entry.id   AF-A0A3L7ULZ2-F1
#
_cell.length_a   1.000
_cell.length_b   1.000
_cell.length_c   1.000
_cell.angle_alpha   90.00
_cell.angle_beta   90.00
_cell.angle_gamma   90.00
#
_symmetry.space_group_name_H-M   'P 1'
#
loop_
_entity.id
_entity.type
_entity.pdbx_description
1 polymer ?
#
loop_
_entity_poly.entity_id
_entity_poly.type
_entity_poly.pdbx_seq_one_letter_code
_entity_poly.pdbx_strand_id
1 'polypeptide(L)'
;MQRLCLTIARLTLAAWIGAAVLFVVTSIAEQRSTAFGSDVKSSLVVLRFPSYYSFGFVLVGLGLVGGAIGIDRHSNRRRWFVLVGCLVLALLLMIVDYFAIYSPLHAIVTHPSGVRDARFMQLHRWSEQINTIDITLCAIAAIAVCWPEKRS
;
A
#
# COMPACT_ATOMS: atom_id res chain seq x y z
N MET A 1 -21.21 2.24 -18.19
CA MET A 1 -20.11 2.82 -17.40
C MET A 1 -19.80 2.02 -16.13
N GLN A 2 -20.78 1.68 -15.28
CA GLN A 2 -20.54 0.94 -14.02
C GLN A 2 -19.66 -0.32 -14.16
N ARG A 3 -19.91 -1.18 -15.16
CA ARG A 3 -19.10 -2.40 -15.39
C ARG A 3 -17.62 -2.11 -15.63
N LEU A 4 -17.31 -1.05 -16.38
CA LEU A 4 -15.93 -0.64 -16.64
C LEU A 4 -15.27 -0.13 -15.37
N CYS A 5 -15.95 0.75 -14.62
CA CYS A 5 -15.45 1.28 -13.35
C CYS A 5 -15.17 0.17 -12.31
N LEU A 6 -16.07 -0.82 -12.20
CA LEU A 6 -15.86 -2.00 -11.35
C LEU A 6 -14.69 -2.86 -11.83
N THR A 7 -14.51 -3.01 -13.13
CA THR A 7 -13.39 -3.76 -13.71
C THR A 7 -12.06 -3.08 -13.38
N ILE A 8 -11.99 -1.76 -13.56
CA ILE A 8 -10.83 -0.95 -13.19
C ILE A 8 -10.54 -1.12 -11.70
N ALA A 9 -11.54 -0.95 -10.84
CA ALA A 9 -11.34 -1.06 -9.40
C ALA A 9 -10.84 -2.44 -8.96
N ARG A 10 -11.38 -3.52 -9.53
CA ARG A 10 -10.92 -4.88 -9.26
C ARG A 10 -9.48 -5.08 -9.70
N LEU A 11 -9.15 -4.65 -10.92
CA LEU A 11 -7.82 -4.80 -11.49
C LEU A 11 -6.78 -4.03 -10.68
N THR A 12 -7.04 -2.76 -10.36
CA THR A 12 -6.06 -1.92 -9.66
C THR A 12 -5.84 -2.35 -8.21
N LEU A 13 -6.90 -2.77 -7.49
CA LEU A 13 -6.75 -3.30 -6.14
C LEU A 13 -5.99 -4.63 -6.12
N ALA A 14 -6.30 -5.54 -7.05
CA ALA A 14 -5.55 -6.80 -7.17
C ALA A 14 -4.08 -6.55 -7.54
N ALA A 15 -3.84 -5.62 -8.47
CA ALA A 15 -2.49 -5.23 -8.87
C ALA A 15 -1.71 -4.59 -7.71
N TRP A 16 -2.34 -3.73 -6.90
CA TRP A 16 -1.69 -3.12 -5.73
C TRP A 16 -1.29 -4.17 -4.69
N ILE A 17 -2.23 -5.04 -4.30
CA ILE A 17 -1.96 -6.09 -3.32
C ILE A 17 -0.82 -7.00 -3.81
N GLY A 18 -0.85 -7.40 -5.08
CA GLY A 18 0.22 -8.20 -5.69
C GLY A 18 1.56 -7.47 -5.70
N ALA A 19 1.59 -6.20 -6.10
CA ALA A 19 2.81 -5.39 -6.12
C ALA A 19 3.38 -5.21 -4.70
N ALA A 20 2.54 -5.00 -3.70
CA ALA A 20 2.97 -4.82 -2.31
C ALA A 20 3.58 -6.11 -1.74
N VAL A 21 2.97 -7.26 -2.01
CA VAL A 21 3.55 -8.57 -1.62
C VAL A 21 4.89 -8.82 -2.32
N LEU A 22 4.98 -8.55 -3.63
CA LEU A 22 6.23 -8.69 -4.38
C LEU A 22 7.34 -7.78 -3.82
N PHE A 23 6.99 -6.55 -3.45
CA PHE A 23 7.92 -5.62 -2.81
C PHE A 23 8.46 -6.17 -1.47
N VAL A 24 7.60 -6.74 -0.63
CA VAL A 24 8.00 -7.34 0.65
C VAL A 24 8.91 -8.55 0.42
N VAL A 25 8.53 -9.47 -0.47
CA VAL A 25 9.31 -10.68 -0.75
C VAL A 25 10.70 -10.33 -1.31
N THR A 26 10.76 -9.42 -2.28
CA THR A 26 12.03 -8.97 -2.86
C THR A 26 12.91 -8.25 -1.84
N SER A 27 12.31 -7.39 -1.00
CA SER A 27 13.04 -6.70 0.07
C SER A 27 13.61 -7.68 1.09
N ILE A 28 12.84 -8.69 1.53
CA ILE A 28 13.34 -9.72 2.47
C ILE A 28 14.48 -10.53 1.85
N ALA A 29 14.33 -10.95 0.59
CA ALA A 29 15.34 -11.73 -0.10
C ALA A 29 16.69 -10.99 -0.18
N GLU A 30 16.66 -9.68 -0.45
CA GLU A 30 17.86 -8.85 -0.50
C GLU A 30 18.50 -8.62 0.84
N GLN A 31 17.69 -8.34 1.88
CA GLN A 31 18.25 -8.15 3.22
C GLN A 31 18.94 -9.43 3.72
N ARG A 32 18.43 -10.61 3.35
CA ARG A 32 19.02 -11.91 3.67
C ARG A 32 20.19 -12.33 2.77
N SER A 33 20.34 -11.73 1.60
CA SER A 33 21.42 -12.08 0.68
C SER A 33 22.80 -11.69 1.24
N THR A 34 23.77 -12.58 1.15
CA THR A 34 25.18 -12.32 1.44
C THR A 34 25.91 -11.66 0.27
N ALA A 35 25.30 -11.63 -0.92
CA ALA A 35 25.90 -11.05 -2.12
C ALA A 35 25.96 -9.52 -2.11
N PHE A 36 25.18 -8.86 -1.23
CA PHE A 36 25.14 -7.40 -1.12
C PHE A 36 25.74 -6.91 0.19
N GLY A 37 26.65 -5.93 0.10
CA GLY A 37 27.13 -5.19 1.26
C GLY A 37 26.03 -4.33 1.90
N SER A 38 26.27 -3.87 3.13
CA SER A 38 25.34 -2.98 3.86
C SER A 38 24.94 -1.75 3.06
N ASP A 39 25.89 -1.19 2.32
CA ASP A 39 25.74 0.09 1.64
C ASP A 39 24.84 -0.07 0.41
N VAL A 40 25.03 -1.14 -0.35
CA VAL A 40 24.17 -1.50 -1.50
C VAL A 40 22.73 -1.76 -1.03
N LYS A 41 22.55 -2.47 0.09
CA LYS A 41 21.21 -2.71 0.67
C LYS A 41 20.52 -1.41 1.08
N SER A 42 21.24 -0.45 1.62
CA SER A 42 20.71 0.87 1.97
C SER A 42 20.32 1.67 0.72
N SER A 43 21.13 1.65 -0.34
CA SER A 43 20.80 2.31 -1.61
C SER A 43 19.59 1.68 -2.32
N LEU A 44 19.47 0.35 -2.30
CA LEU A 44 18.33 -0.37 -2.88
C LEU A 44 17.02 -0.01 -2.18
N VAL A 45 17.06 0.14 -0.85
CA VAL A 45 15.93 0.64 -0.06
C VAL A 45 15.51 2.03 -0.57
N VAL A 46 16.43 2.99 -0.59
CA VAL A 46 16.15 4.37 -1.02
C VAL A 46 15.56 4.43 -2.44
N LEU A 47 16.04 3.59 -3.35
CA LEU A 47 15.57 3.59 -4.74
C LEU A 47 14.11 3.13 -4.89
N ARG A 48 13.66 2.18 -4.06
CA ARG A 48 12.38 1.49 -4.29
C ARG A 48 11.20 2.13 -3.58
N PHE A 49 11.41 2.69 -2.40
CA PHE A 49 10.33 3.28 -1.62
C PHE A 49 9.53 4.36 -2.40
N PRO A 50 10.16 5.29 -3.16
CA PRO A 50 9.43 6.24 -3.99
C PRO A 50 8.50 5.57 -5.00
N SER A 51 8.97 4.50 -5.67
CA SER A 51 8.16 3.74 -6.63
C SER A 51 7.03 2.99 -5.92
N TYR A 52 7.28 2.40 -4.75
CA TYR A 52 6.27 1.71 -3.94
C TYR A 52 5.10 2.64 -3.58
N TYR A 53 5.38 3.82 -3.00
CA TYR A 53 4.34 4.78 -2.66
C TYR A 53 3.62 5.30 -3.89
N SER A 54 4.36 5.64 -4.96
CA SER A 54 3.75 6.13 -6.20
C SER A 54 2.77 5.12 -6.78
N PHE A 55 3.17 3.84 -6.83
CA PHE A 55 2.33 2.77 -7.35
C PHE A 55 1.08 2.56 -6.49
N GLY A 56 1.24 2.56 -5.16
CA GLY A 56 0.10 2.40 -4.26
C GLY A 56 -0.87 3.57 -4.32
N PHE A 57 -0.40 4.81 -4.27
CA PHE A 57 -1.27 5.99 -4.40
C PHE A 57 -2.09 5.96 -5.69
N VAL A 58 -1.45 5.64 -6.81
CA VAL A 58 -2.14 5.60 -8.11
C VAL A 58 -3.15 4.46 -8.15
N LEU A 59 -2.77 3.23 -7.81
CA LEU A 59 -3.65 2.07 -7.94
C LEU A 59 -4.80 2.07 -6.92
N VAL A 60 -4.53 2.45 -5.67
CA VAL A 60 -5.55 2.59 -4.62
C VAL A 60 -6.48 3.75 -4.96
N GLY A 61 -5.96 4.88 -5.46
CA GLY A 61 -6.75 6.03 -5.90
C GLY A 61 -7.69 5.68 -7.07
N LEU A 62 -7.18 5.00 -8.10
CA LEU A 62 -8.01 4.49 -9.20
C LEU A 62 -9.03 3.46 -8.72
N GLY A 63 -8.65 2.62 -7.74
CA GLY A 63 -9.53 1.68 -7.08
C GLY A 63 -10.69 2.36 -6.36
N LEU A 64 -10.41 3.45 -5.65
CA LEU A 64 -11.38 4.26 -4.94
C LEU A 64 -12.36 4.93 -5.91
N VAL A 65 -11.85 5.64 -6.92
CA VAL A 65 -12.70 6.33 -7.91
C VAL A 65 -13.54 5.33 -8.69
N GLY A 66 -12.93 4.25 -9.18
CA GLY A 66 -13.62 3.19 -9.92
C GLY A 66 -14.67 2.49 -9.08
N GLY A 67 -14.38 2.18 -7.81
CA GLY A 67 -15.31 1.51 -6.90
C GLY A 67 -16.46 2.42 -6.47
N ALA A 68 -16.17 3.69 -6.16
CA ALA A 68 -17.17 4.66 -5.73
C ALA A 68 -18.21 4.98 -6.82
N ILE A 69 -17.78 5.02 -8.09
CA ILE A 69 -18.65 5.22 -9.26
C ILE A 69 -19.30 3.90 -9.70
N GLY A 70 -18.56 2.79 -9.61
CA GLY A 70 -18.98 1.49 -10.14
C GLY A 70 -20.03 0.78 -9.30
N ILE A 71 -19.99 0.91 -7.97
CA ILE A 71 -20.98 0.32 -7.05
C ILE A 71 -22.20 1.24 -6.97
N ASP A 72 -23.37 0.70 -7.28
CA ASP A 72 -24.63 1.39 -7.00
C ASP A 72 -24.84 1.54 -5.49
N ARG A 73 -24.68 2.77 -5.00
CA ARG A 73 -24.82 3.14 -3.59
C ARG A 73 -26.23 2.88 -3.06
N HIS A 74 -27.27 3.00 -3.88
CA HIS A 74 -28.65 2.85 -3.43
C HIS A 74 -28.98 1.38 -3.16
N SER A 75 -28.58 0.50 -4.09
CA SER A 75 -28.78 -0.94 -3.96
C SER A 75 -27.79 -1.60 -2.97
N ASN A 76 -26.54 -1.12 -2.91
CA ASN A 76 -25.45 -1.79 -2.18
C ASN A 76 -24.75 -0.89 -1.16
N ARG A 77 -25.52 -0.14 -0.35
CA ARG A 77 -25.01 0.89 0.58
C ARG A 77 -23.89 0.42 1.52
N ARG A 78 -24.04 -0.75 2.16
CA ARG A 78 -23.03 -1.30 3.08
C ARG A 78 -21.71 -1.58 2.36
N ARG A 79 -21.79 -2.21 1.18
CA ARG A 79 -20.64 -2.54 0.34
C ARG A 79 -19.90 -1.28 -0.12
N TRP A 80 -20.66 -0.26 -0.52
CA TRP A 80 -20.11 1.03 -0.92
C TRP A 80 -19.33 1.69 0.23
N PHE A 81 -19.91 1.73 1.44
CA PHE A 81 -19.22 2.31 2.60
C PHE A 81 -17.98 1.54 3.03
N VAL A 82 -18.02 0.20 2.99
CA VAL A 82 -16.84 -0.62 3.29
C VAL A 82 -15.73 -0.32 2.30
N LEU A 83 -16.03 -0.33 0.99
CA LEU A 83 -15.04 -0.02 -0.04
C LEU A 83 -14.45 1.38 0.13
N VAL A 84 -15.31 2.40 0.17
CA VAL A 84 -14.85 3.79 0.22
C VAL A 84 -14.14 4.07 1.53
N GLY A 85 -14.68 3.62 2.66
CA GLY A 85 -14.09 3.80 3.98
C GLY A 85 -12.71 3.16 4.09
N CYS A 86 -12.58 1.90 3.65
CA CYS A 86 -11.28 1.20 3.67
C CYS A 86 -10.25 1.87 2.77
N LEU A 87 -10.61 2.25 1.53
CA LEU A 87 -9.66 2.85 0.59
C LEU A 87 -9.29 4.29 0.94
N VAL A 88 -10.21 5.07 1.49
CA VAL A 88 -9.89 6.41 2.03
C VAL A 88 -8.95 6.28 3.22
N LEU A 89 -9.23 5.36 4.15
CA LEU A 89 -8.36 5.14 5.30
C LEU A 89 -6.97 4.64 4.88
N ALA A 90 -6.89 3.72 3.91
CA ALA A 90 -5.64 3.26 3.32
C ALA A 90 -4.83 4.43 2.74
N LEU A 91 -5.43 5.27 1.89
CA LEU A 91 -4.76 6.46 1.34
C LEU A 91 -4.29 7.43 2.43
N LEU A 92 -5.09 7.67 3.46
CA LEU A 92 -4.67 8.51 4.59
C LEU A 92 -3.50 7.90 5.35
N LEU A 93 -3.50 6.60 5.58
CA LEU A 93 -2.38 5.89 6.20
C LEU A 93 -1.12 5.98 5.34
N MET A 94 -1.22 5.82 4.02
CA MET A 94 -0.09 6.00 3.11
C MET A 94 0.49 7.42 3.16
N ILE A 95 -0.37 8.45 3.25
CA ILE A 95 0.08 9.86 3.41
C ILE A 95 0.83 10.02 4.72
N VAL A 96 0.24 9.54 5.83
CA VAL A 96 0.86 9.63 7.15
C VAL A 96 2.19 8.88 7.18
N ASP A 97 2.24 7.65 6.65
CA ASP A 97 3.45 6.84 6.57
C ASP A 97 4.54 7.56 5.76
N TYR A 98 4.19 8.12 4.60
CA TYR A 98 5.14 8.84 3.76
C TYR A 98 5.79 10.03 4.50
N PHE A 99 4.99 10.89 5.12
CA PHE A 99 5.49 12.10 5.76
C PHE A 99 6.08 11.87 7.15
N ALA A 100 5.46 11.03 7.98
CA ALA A 100 5.83 10.86 9.38
C ALA A 100 6.83 9.73 9.63
N ILE A 101 6.96 8.76 8.71
CA ILE A 101 7.80 7.58 8.92
C ILE A 101 8.86 7.45 7.82
N TYR A 102 8.47 7.39 6.56
CA TYR A 102 9.41 7.23 5.45
C TYR A 102 10.38 8.40 5.34
N SER A 103 9.90 9.65 5.34
CA SER A 103 10.76 10.83 5.25
C SER A 103 11.87 10.85 6.34
N PRO A 104 11.57 10.69 7.65
CA PRO A 104 12.62 10.63 8.66
C PRO A 104 13.49 9.37 8.55
N LEU A 105 12.93 8.22 8.12
CA LEU A 105 13.71 7.00 7.93
C LEU A 105 14.70 7.14 6.77
N HIS A 106 14.29 7.75 5.67
CA HIS A 106 15.13 8.08 4.52
C HIS A 106 16.30 9.00 4.92
N ALA A 107 16.04 10.01 5.75
CA ALA A 107 17.09 10.89 6.27
C ALA A 107 18.12 10.14 7.11
N ILE A 108 17.71 9.15 7.91
CA ILE A 108 18.63 8.31 8.71
C ILE A 108 19.46 7.38 7.81
N VAL A 109 18.83 6.72 6.83
CA VAL A 109 19.51 5.76 5.94
C VAL A 109 20.50 6.43 4.99
N THR A 110 20.25 7.69 4.62
CA THR A 110 21.14 8.45 3.73
C THR A 110 22.28 9.17 4.46
N HIS A 111 22.29 9.17 5.79
CA HIS A 111 23.35 9.80 6.58
C HIS A 111 24.64 8.94 6.60
N PRO A 112 25.83 9.51 6.31
CA PRO A 112 27.10 8.74 6.20
C PRO A 112 27.55 8.03 7.48
N SER A 113 27.12 8.52 8.64
CA SER A 113 27.41 7.97 9.97
C SER A 113 26.24 7.20 10.57
N GLY A 114 25.19 6.91 9.78
CA GLY A 114 23.89 6.41 10.22
C GLY A 114 23.96 5.05 10.93
N VAL A 115 24.33 5.07 12.20
CA VAL A 115 24.14 3.93 13.10
C VAL A 115 22.64 3.66 13.11
N ARG A 116 22.25 2.43 12.75
CA ARG A 116 20.87 1.96 12.88
C ARG A 116 20.53 1.86 14.37
N ASP A 117 20.16 3.02 14.93
CA ASP A 117 19.90 3.23 16.34
C ASP A 117 18.48 2.76 16.72
N ALA A 118 18.14 2.91 18.00
CA ALA A 118 16.82 2.54 18.49
C ALA A 118 15.67 3.26 17.76
N ARG A 119 15.92 4.47 17.24
CA ARG A 119 14.96 5.27 16.49
C ARG A 119 14.73 4.70 15.09
N PHE A 120 15.78 4.24 14.39
CA PHE A 120 15.64 3.52 13.14
C PHE A 120 14.76 2.27 13.31
N MET A 121 15.05 1.45 14.33
CA MET A 121 14.28 0.22 14.61
C MET A 121 12.83 0.50 15.02
N GLN A 122 12.57 1.65 15.65
CA GLN A 122 11.22 2.10 15.95
C GLN A 122 10.49 2.48 14.65
N LEU A 123 11.03 3.41 13.87
CA LEU A 123 10.41 3.86 12.61
C LEU A 123 10.17 2.71 11.64
N HIS A 124 11.11 1.76 11.54
CA HIS A 124 10.97 0.58 10.70
C HIS A 124 9.78 -0.28 11.12
N ARG A 125 9.62 -0.58 12.42
CA ARG A 125 8.47 -1.35 12.94
C ARG A 125 7.15 -0.63 12.72
N TRP A 126 7.13 0.69 12.89
CA TRP A 126 5.94 1.49 12.61
C TRP A 126 5.56 1.43 11.12
N SER A 127 6.53 1.53 10.22
CA SER A 127 6.29 1.38 8.78
C SER A 127 5.73 -0.01 8.44
N GLU A 128 6.30 -1.08 9.00
CA GLU A 128 5.79 -2.45 8.82
C GLU A 128 4.33 -2.59 9.28
N GLN A 129 4.00 -2.04 10.45
CA GLN A 129 2.64 -2.08 10.98
C GLN A 129 1.66 -1.30 10.11
N ILE A 130 2.01 -0.09 9.68
CA ILE A 130 1.13 0.71 8.83
C ILE A 130 0.92 0.05 7.47
N ASN A 131 1.97 -0.46 6.83
CA ASN A 131 1.84 -1.19 5.56
C ASN A 131 0.97 -2.44 5.71
N THR A 132 1.08 -3.16 6.83
CA THR A 132 0.24 -4.35 7.09
C THR A 132 -1.24 -3.95 7.20
N ILE A 133 -1.54 -2.87 7.91
CA ILE A 133 -2.91 -2.34 8.04
C ILE A 133 -3.42 -1.86 6.67
N ASP A 134 -2.61 -1.13 5.91
CA ASP A 134 -2.95 -0.63 4.57
C ASP A 134 -3.34 -1.77 3.61
N ILE A 135 -2.49 -2.80 3.50
CA ILE A 135 -2.75 -3.95 2.64
C ILE A 135 -4.02 -4.70 3.11
N THR A 136 -4.23 -4.80 4.43
CA THR A 136 -5.43 -5.44 4.99
C THR A 136 -6.69 -4.66 4.61
N LEU A 137 -6.68 -3.33 4.70
CA LEU A 137 -7.78 -2.47 4.28
C LEU A 137 -8.04 -2.61 2.77
N CYS A 138 -6.98 -2.63 1.96
CA CYS A 138 -7.06 -2.84 0.52
C CYS A 138 -7.65 -4.22 0.18
N ALA A 139 -7.29 -5.27 0.93
CA ALA A 139 -7.83 -6.61 0.75
C ALA A 139 -9.32 -6.67 1.12
N ILE A 140 -9.74 -6.04 2.21
CA ILE A 140 -11.16 -5.93 2.60
C ILE A 140 -11.96 -5.19 1.50
N ALA A 141 -11.42 -4.09 0.97
CA ALA A 141 -12.04 -3.36 -0.14
C ALA A 141 -12.09 -4.18 -1.43
N ALA A 142 -11.04 -4.96 -1.73
CA ALA A 142 -10.99 -5.86 -2.87
C ALA A 142 -12.08 -6.95 -2.77
N ILE A 143 -12.23 -7.56 -1.60
CA ILE A 143 -13.33 -8.51 -1.32
C ILE A 143 -14.67 -7.81 -1.52
N ALA A 144 -14.83 -6.60 -0.98
CA ALA A 144 -16.06 -5.84 -1.16
C ALA A 144 -16.37 -5.61 -2.64
N VAL A 145 -15.42 -5.18 -3.49
CA VAL A 145 -15.68 -4.94 -4.93
C VAL A 145 -15.83 -6.23 -5.77
N CYS A 146 -15.30 -7.35 -5.30
CA CYS A 146 -15.43 -8.66 -5.96
C CYS A 146 -16.65 -9.45 -5.50
N TRP A 147 -17.27 -9.10 -4.36
CA TRP A 147 -18.40 -9.85 -3.81
C TRP A 147 -19.58 -9.93 -4.81
N PRO A 148 -20.19 -11.11 -4.99
CA PRO A 148 -21.34 -11.25 -5.88
C PRO A 148 -22.53 -10.43 -5.36
N GLU A 149 -23.22 -9.75 -6.26
CA GLU A 149 -24.47 -9.08 -5.91
C GLU A 149 -25.55 -10.11 -5.58
N LYS A 150 -26.32 -9.86 -4.52
CA LYS A 150 -27.52 -10.65 -4.24
C LYS A 150 -28.51 -10.39 -5.37
N ARG A 151 -28.73 -11.37 -6.25
CA ARG A 151 -29.86 -11.34 -7.18
C ARG A 151 -31.13 -11.48 -6.34
N SER A 152 -31.89 -10.38 -6.21
CA SER A 152 -33.26 -10.38 -5.70
C SER A 152 -34.23 -10.73 -6.81
#